data_AF-A0A7L3H665-F1
#
_entry.id   AF-A0A7L3H665-F1
#
_cell.length_a   1.000
_cell.length_b   1.000
_cell.length_c   1.000
_cell.angle_alpha   90.00
_cell.angle_beta   90.00
_cell.angle_gamma   90.00
#
_symmetry.space_group_name_H-M   'P 1'
#
loop_
_entity.id
_entity.type
_entity.pdbx_description
1 polymer ?
#
loop_
_entity_poly.entity_id
_entity_poly.type
_entity_poly.pdbx_seq_one_letter_code
_entity_poly.pdbx_strand_id
1 'polypeptide(L)'
;MFSNVARDAHYYPRRHRAERAWTQEPEEEEHRPQNSYSAFIQLMPVFIIIIVSVITQLMATNPPYSLFYKSSIGHVVSRETENLQVPYYVDKNFEKNYQGAELQELEKTVEKDYIDYIQTSCWKEKQQTELEIMFFTIFKPYTNKN
;
A
#
# COMPACT_ATOMS: atom_id res chain seq x y z
N MET A 1 94.79 -26.64 16.22
CA MET A 1 94.80 -27.85 15.37
C MET A 1 93.48 -28.57 15.59
N PHE A 2 92.69 -28.72 14.52
CA PHE A 2 91.45 -29.49 14.51
C PHE A 2 91.75 -30.97 14.29
N SER A 3 90.97 -31.86 14.90
CA SER A 3 90.60 -33.16 14.32
C SER A 3 89.31 -33.66 14.97
N ASN A 4 88.40 -34.11 14.11
CA ASN A 4 86.99 -34.42 14.33
C ASN A 4 86.74 -35.95 14.43
N VAL A 5 85.47 -36.29 14.69
CA VAL A 5 84.71 -37.52 14.28
C VAL A 5 84.71 -38.64 15.35
N ALA A 6 83.61 -39.31 15.74
CA ALA A 6 82.29 -39.61 15.15
C ALA A 6 81.18 -39.55 16.23
N ARG A 7 80.00 -38.98 15.99
CA ARG A 7 78.75 -39.64 15.56
C ARG A 7 78.39 -40.93 16.31
N ASP A 8 77.41 -40.83 17.20
CA ASP A 8 76.39 -41.86 17.40
C ASP A 8 75.01 -41.20 17.45
N ALA A 9 74.10 -41.72 16.64
CA ALA A 9 72.72 -41.28 16.52
C ALA A 9 71.81 -42.37 17.09
N HIS A 10 71.01 -42.05 18.11
CA HIS A 10 69.98 -42.95 18.62
C HIS A 10 68.65 -42.23 18.91
N TYR A 11 67.68 -42.53 18.04
CA TYR A 11 66.25 -42.85 18.26
C TYR A 11 65.36 -42.03 19.24
N TYR A 12 64.22 -41.58 18.69
CA TYR A 12 63.13 -40.75 19.26
C TYR A 12 62.30 -41.43 20.39
N PRO A 13 61.43 -40.69 21.14
CA PRO A 13 60.07 -40.45 20.64
C PRO A 13 59.49 -39.03 20.87
N ARG A 14 58.62 -38.68 19.92
CA ARG A 14 57.67 -37.57 19.82
C ARG A 14 56.78 -37.47 21.07
N ARG A 15 56.74 -36.30 21.72
CA ARG A 15 55.80 -35.99 22.80
C ARG A 15 54.83 -34.89 22.34
N HIS A 16 53.56 -35.25 22.24
CA HIS A 16 52.43 -34.32 22.08
C HIS A 16 52.52 -33.22 23.14
N ARG A 17 52.66 -31.96 22.71
CA ARG A 17 52.39 -30.81 23.55
C ARG A 17 51.27 -30.01 22.89
N ALA A 18 50.10 -30.14 23.47
CA ALA A 18 48.96 -29.29 23.21
C ALA A 18 49.28 -27.90 23.76
N GLU A 19 49.66 -26.97 22.90
CA GLU A 19 49.60 -25.54 23.22
C GLU A 19 48.95 -24.86 22.02
N ARG A 20 47.61 -24.81 22.06
CA ARG A 20 46.84 -23.74 21.41
C ARG A 20 47.15 -22.47 22.20
N ALA A 21 48.35 -21.93 21.96
CA ALA A 21 48.73 -20.61 22.44
C ALA A 21 47.96 -19.61 21.58
N TRP A 22 46.94 -19.04 22.21
CA TRP A 22 46.28 -17.83 21.78
C TRP A 22 47.33 -16.73 21.70
N THR A 23 47.71 -16.34 20.50
CA THR A 23 48.43 -15.11 20.22
C THR A 23 48.13 -14.75 18.78
N GLN A 24 46.90 -14.29 18.57
CA GLN A 24 46.55 -13.50 17.41
C GLN A 24 46.30 -12.08 17.91
N GLU A 25 46.79 -11.16 17.10
CA GLU A 25 47.08 -9.74 17.30
C GLU A 25 45.98 -8.90 17.97
N PRO A 26 46.33 -7.69 18.45
CA PRO A 26 45.34 -6.70 18.84
C PRO A 26 44.61 -6.20 17.57
N GLU A 27 43.52 -6.85 17.19
CA GLU A 27 42.59 -6.34 16.19
C GLU A 27 41.71 -5.25 16.84
N GLU A 28 42.27 -4.04 16.92
CA GLU A 28 41.47 -2.83 16.90
C GLU A 28 40.82 -2.73 15.51
N GLU A 29 39.63 -3.30 15.30
CA GLU A 29 38.66 -2.80 14.31
C GLU A 29 37.31 -3.52 14.39
N GLU A 30 36.24 -2.77 14.09
CA GLU A 30 34.97 -3.30 13.58
C GLU A 30 33.82 -3.68 14.54
N HIS A 31 33.72 -3.10 15.74
CA HIS A 31 32.47 -3.21 16.53
C HIS A 31 31.49 -2.03 16.32
N ARG A 32 31.12 -1.75 15.06
CA ARG A 32 29.91 -0.96 14.67
C ARG A 32 29.73 -1.00 13.13
N PRO A 33 28.95 -1.96 12.59
CA PRO A 33 27.66 -1.58 12.01
C PRO A 33 26.55 -2.68 12.07
N GLN A 34 26.73 -3.78 12.81
CA GLN A 34 25.73 -4.86 12.81
C GLN A 34 24.37 -4.43 13.39
N ASN A 35 24.37 -3.54 14.40
CA ASN A 35 23.14 -3.05 15.04
C ASN A 35 22.39 -2.01 14.19
N SER A 36 23.10 -1.21 13.38
CA SER A 36 22.49 -0.28 12.42
C SER A 36 21.93 -1.02 11.21
N TYR A 37 22.59 -2.09 10.77
CA TYR A 37 22.12 -2.92 9.67
C TYR A 37 20.85 -3.72 10.07
N SER A 38 20.80 -4.25 11.30
CA SER A 38 19.58 -4.93 11.81
C SER A 38 18.41 -3.97 12.00
N ALA A 39 18.65 -2.74 12.51
CA ALA A 39 17.63 -1.71 12.62
C ALA A 39 17.08 -1.27 11.25
N PHE A 40 17.94 -1.14 10.24
CA PHE A 40 17.52 -0.80 8.87
C PHE A 40 16.71 -1.92 8.22
N ILE A 41 17.12 -3.18 8.40
CA ILE A 41 16.37 -4.35 7.92
C ILE A 41 15.00 -4.46 8.60
N GLN A 42 14.89 -4.09 9.89
CA GLN A 42 13.60 -4.08 10.60
C GLN A 42 12.65 -2.97 10.11
N LEU A 43 13.18 -1.85 9.62
CA LEU A 43 12.38 -0.76 9.08
C LEU A 43 11.89 -1.02 7.64
N MET A 44 12.55 -1.91 6.90
CA MET A 44 12.15 -2.29 5.53
C MET A 44 10.70 -2.82 5.44
N PRO A 45 10.25 -3.79 6.27
CA PRO A 45 8.85 -4.22 6.29
C PRO A 45 7.84 -3.09 6.53
N VAL A 46 8.15 -2.17 7.46
CA VAL A 46 7.30 -1.02 7.76
C VAL A 46 7.21 -0.09 6.55
N PHE A 47 8.34 0.16 5.90
CA PHE A 47 8.40 1.00 4.71
C PHE A 47 7.64 0.39 3.53
N ILE A 48 7.74 -0.93 3.33
CA ILE A 48 6.97 -1.65 2.31
C ILE A 48 5.46 -1.50 2.56
N ILE A 49 5.01 -1.64 3.81
CA ILE A 49 3.58 -1.47 4.15
C ILE A 49 3.11 -0.04 3.85
N ILE A 50 3.92 0.97 4.19
CA ILE A 50 3.60 2.38 3.89
C ILE A 50 3.51 2.59 2.37
N ILE A 51 4.49 2.10 1.61
CA ILE A 51 4.50 2.19 0.14
C ILE A 51 3.25 1.52 -0.44
N VAL A 52 2.96 0.27 -0.04
CA VAL A 52 1.78 -0.47 -0.51
C VAL A 52 0.51 0.28 -0.16
N SER A 53 0.43 0.89 1.02
CA SER A 53 -0.73 1.68 1.45
C SER A 53 -0.94 2.91 0.55
N VAL A 54 0.12 3.65 0.24
CA VAL A 54 0.04 4.82 -0.67
C VAL A 54 -0.29 4.38 -2.09
N ILE A 55 0.34 3.32 -2.61
CA ILE A 55 0.02 2.78 -3.94
C ILE A 55 -1.43 2.32 -4.01
N THR A 56 -1.93 1.62 -2.99
CA THR A 56 -3.33 1.18 -2.92
C THR A 56 -4.29 2.37 -2.91
N GLN A 57 -3.97 3.45 -2.17
CA GLN A 57 -4.75 4.68 -2.19
C GLN A 57 -4.73 5.33 -3.59
N LEU A 58 -3.58 5.37 -4.26
CA LEU A 58 -3.45 5.89 -5.62
C LEU A 58 -4.26 5.06 -6.63
N MET A 59 -4.26 3.73 -6.52
CA MET A 59 -5.09 2.87 -7.37
C MET A 59 -6.58 3.02 -7.06
N ALA A 60 -6.94 3.23 -5.80
CA ALA A 60 -8.30 3.54 -5.40
C ALA A 60 -8.78 4.92 -5.89
N THR A 61 -7.87 5.82 -6.31
CA THR A 61 -8.28 7.17 -6.73
C THR A 61 -9.01 7.22 -8.07
N ASN A 62 -8.85 6.22 -8.93
CA ASN A 62 -9.47 6.23 -10.26
C ASN A 62 -10.40 5.02 -10.42
N PRO A 63 -11.70 5.16 -10.07
CA PRO A 63 -12.67 4.11 -10.36
C PRO A 63 -12.78 3.91 -11.88
N PRO A 64 -13.11 2.70 -12.36
CA PRO A 64 -13.16 2.40 -13.80
C PRO A 64 -14.33 3.07 -14.55
N TYR A 65 -15.27 3.66 -13.82
CA TYR A 65 -16.40 4.41 -14.37
C TYR A 65 -16.80 5.56 -13.43
N SER A 66 -17.71 6.41 -13.91
CA SER A 66 -18.47 7.34 -13.09
C SER A 66 -19.92 7.45 -13.58
N LEU A 67 -20.87 7.58 -12.66
CA LEU A 67 -22.27 7.90 -13.01
C LEU A 67 -22.42 9.31 -13.62
N PHE A 68 -21.38 10.15 -13.53
CA PHE A 68 -21.40 11.52 -14.01
C PHE A 68 -20.20 11.79 -14.91
N TYR A 69 -20.40 12.67 -15.88
CA TYR A 69 -19.33 13.14 -16.76
C TYR A 69 -18.21 13.79 -15.93
N LYS A 70 -16.97 13.28 -16.07
CA LYS A 70 -15.79 13.81 -15.37
C LYS A 70 -14.59 13.90 -16.29
N SER A 71 -14.44 15.06 -16.93
CA SER A 71 -13.32 15.32 -17.83
C SER A 71 -11.94 15.31 -17.14
N SER A 72 -11.86 15.58 -15.85
CA SER A 72 -10.58 15.62 -15.11
C SER A 72 -9.91 14.25 -14.97
N ILE A 73 -10.70 13.17 -14.95
CA ILE A 73 -10.23 11.79 -14.80
C ILE A 73 -10.35 11.02 -16.13
N GLY A 74 -10.89 11.66 -17.18
CA GLY A 74 -11.04 11.05 -18.51
C GLY A 74 -12.32 10.23 -18.70
N HIS A 75 -13.25 10.25 -17.74
CA HIS A 75 -14.59 9.66 -17.87
C HIS A 75 -15.48 10.56 -18.74
N VAL A 76 -15.29 10.45 -20.05
CA VAL A 76 -15.93 11.30 -21.07
C VAL A 76 -16.76 10.51 -22.08
N VAL A 77 -16.56 9.19 -22.15
CA VAL A 77 -17.29 8.32 -23.07
C VAL A 77 -18.57 7.86 -22.39
N SER A 78 -19.73 8.25 -22.91
CA SER A 78 -21.03 7.84 -22.38
C SER A 78 -21.41 6.45 -22.87
N ARG A 79 -21.92 5.63 -21.96
CA ARG A 79 -22.49 4.29 -22.19
C ARG A 79 -23.75 4.12 -21.35
N GLU A 80 -24.54 3.11 -21.68
CA GLU A 80 -25.72 2.71 -20.91
C GLU A 80 -25.61 1.23 -20.58
N THR A 81 -26.08 0.84 -19.39
CA THR A 81 -26.10 -0.57 -18.99
C THR A 81 -27.13 -1.35 -19.79
N GLU A 82 -26.90 -2.64 -20.03
CA GLU A 82 -27.79 -3.44 -20.88
C GLU A 82 -29.20 -3.63 -20.26
N ASN A 83 -29.29 -3.72 -18.93
CA ASN A 83 -30.50 -4.14 -18.25
C ASN A 83 -31.39 -2.95 -17.82
N LEU A 84 -30.87 -2.02 -17.02
CA LEU A 84 -31.63 -0.85 -16.55
C LEU A 84 -31.40 0.43 -17.37
N GLN A 85 -30.56 0.37 -18.41
CA GLN A 85 -30.21 1.51 -19.26
C GLN A 85 -29.70 2.71 -18.45
N VAL A 86 -28.92 2.44 -17.40
CA VAL A 86 -28.37 3.49 -16.54
C VAL A 86 -27.20 4.14 -17.28
N PRO A 87 -27.19 5.47 -17.49
CA PRO A 87 -26.09 6.15 -18.14
C PRO A 87 -24.86 6.20 -17.21
N TYR A 88 -23.71 5.82 -17.74
CA TYR A 88 -22.42 5.90 -17.07
C TYR A 88 -21.32 6.38 -18.02
N TYR A 89 -20.22 6.85 -17.46
CA TYR A 89 -19.11 7.45 -18.17
C TYR A 89 -17.81 6.71 -17.89
N VAL A 90 -17.08 6.39 -18.95
CA VAL A 90 -15.84 5.61 -18.91
C VAL A 90 -14.72 6.30 -19.69
N ASP A 91 -13.51 5.77 -19.56
CA ASP A 91 -12.36 6.20 -20.33
C ASP A 91 -12.41 5.69 -21.78
N LYS A 92 -11.50 6.19 -22.63
CA LYS A 92 -11.43 5.82 -24.06
C LYS A 92 -10.91 4.39 -24.32
N ASN A 93 -10.22 3.80 -23.36
CA ASN A 93 -9.64 2.47 -23.44
C ASN A 93 -10.51 1.40 -22.77
N PHE A 94 -11.68 1.77 -22.25
CA PHE A 94 -12.57 0.91 -21.48
C PHE A 94 -12.88 -0.42 -22.19
N GLU A 95 -13.23 -0.38 -23.48
CA GLU A 95 -13.56 -1.57 -24.26
C GLU A 95 -12.40 -2.56 -24.40
N LYS A 96 -11.15 -2.13 -24.17
CA LYS A 96 -9.99 -3.03 -24.18
C LYS A 96 -9.85 -3.79 -22.86
N ASN A 97 -10.36 -3.23 -21.77
CA ASN A 97 -10.17 -3.73 -20.42
C ASN A 97 -11.40 -4.50 -19.89
N TYR A 98 -12.60 -4.20 -20.39
CA TYR A 98 -13.84 -4.79 -19.91
C TYR A 98 -14.67 -5.36 -21.07
N GLN A 99 -14.83 -6.68 -21.10
CA GLN A 99 -15.63 -7.40 -22.09
C GLN A 99 -16.31 -8.63 -21.47
N GLY A 100 -17.39 -9.10 -22.09
CA GLY A 100 -18.06 -10.34 -21.69
C GLY A 100 -18.55 -10.32 -20.24
N ALA A 101 -18.16 -11.33 -19.46
CA ALA A 101 -18.63 -11.50 -18.08
C ALA A 101 -18.18 -10.37 -17.15
N GLU A 102 -16.96 -9.85 -17.31
CA GLU A 102 -16.44 -8.75 -16.48
C GLU A 102 -17.23 -7.46 -16.72
N LEU A 103 -17.63 -7.21 -17.98
CA LEU A 103 -18.48 -6.07 -18.30
C LEU A 103 -19.87 -6.22 -17.64
N GLN A 104 -20.47 -7.41 -17.72
CA GLN A 104 -21.77 -7.67 -17.09
C GLN A 104 -21.73 -7.52 -15.56
N GLU A 105 -20.65 -7.94 -14.92
CA GLU A 105 -20.48 -7.75 -13.48
C GLU A 105 -20.32 -6.26 -13.13
N LEU A 106 -19.51 -5.54 -13.91
CA LEU A 106 -19.35 -4.10 -13.74
C LEU A 106 -20.69 -3.36 -13.89
N GLU A 107 -21.47 -3.66 -14.93
CA GLU A 107 -22.77 -3.01 -15.17
C GLU A 107 -23.77 -3.28 -14.05
N LYS A 108 -23.77 -4.48 -13.45
CA LYS A 108 -24.57 -4.74 -12.24
C LYS A 108 -24.16 -3.86 -11.07
N THR A 109 -22.86 -3.62 -10.90
CA THR A 109 -22.36 -2.70 -9.86
C THR A 109 -22.75 -1.26 -10.16
N VAL A 110 -22.66 -0.81 -11.42
CA VAL A 110 -23.14 0.51 -11.87
C VAL A 110 -24.61 0.69 -11.53
N GLU A 111 -25.44 -0.29 -11.84
CA GLU A 111 -26.89 -0.27 -11.56
C GLU A 111 -27.18 -0.20 -10.06
N LYS A 112 -26.46 -0.99 -9.27
CA LYS A 112 -26.57 -0.95 -7.80
C LYS A 112 -26.19 0.43 -7.25
N ASP A 113 -25.06 0.98 -7.66
CA ASP A 113 -24.59 2.29 -7.20
C ASP A 113 -25.57 3.40 -7.58
N TYR A 114 -26.19 3.29 -8.75
CA TYR A 114 -27.21 4.23 -9.19
C TYR A 114 -28.45 4.19 -8.30
N ILE A 115 -28.94 2.99 -7.95
CA ILE A 115 -30.06 2.84 -7.01
C ILE A 115 -29.70 3.46 -5.65
N ASP A 116 -28.52 3.14 -5.11
CA ASP A 116 -28.04 3.65 -3.84
C ASP A 116 -27.91 5.19 -3.88
N TYR A 117 -27.46 5.75 -5.01
CA TYR A 117 -27.38 7.19 -5.24
C TYR A 117 -28.78 7.86 -5.21
N ILE A 118 -29.75 7.31 -5.94
CA ILE A 118 -31.12 7.87 -5.99
C ILE A 118 -31.77 7.80 -4.61
N GLN A 119 -31.64 6.69 -3.89
CA GLN A 119 -32.15 6.55 -2.53
C GLN A 119 -31.53 7.58 -1.59
N THR A 120 -30.20 7.68 -1.59
CA THR A 120 -29.48 8.63 -0.75
C THR A 120 -29.86 10.08 -1.07
N SER A 121 -30.04 10.39 -2.36
CA SER A 121 -30.45 11.73 -2.80
C SER A 121 -31.85 12.08 -2.31
N CYS A 122 -32.80 11.15 -2.37
CA CYS A 122 -34.15 11.31 -1.83
C CYS A 122 -34.13 11.57 -0.31
N TRP A 123 -33.35 10.79 0.46
CA TRP A 123 -33.21 11.01 1.90
C TRP A 123 -32.64 12.39 2.24
N LYS A 124 -31.65 12.86 1.47
CA LYS A 124 -31.05 14.20 1.64
C LYS A 124 -32.05 15.31 1.35
N GLU A 125 -32.81 15.21 0.27
CA GLU A 125 -33.84 16.20 -0.08
C GLU A 125 -34.93 16.28 1.01
N LYS A 126 -35.39 15.13 1.51
CA LYS A 126 -36.32 15.06 2.63
C LYS A 126 -35.75 15.73 3.89
N GLN A 127 -34.51 15.44 4.25
CA GLN A 127 -33.89 16.05 5.43
C GLN A 127 -33.71 17.57 5.26
N GLN A 128 -33.30 18.01 4.06
CA GLN A 128 -33.12 19.43 3.78
C GLN A 128 -34.43 20.20 3.89
N THR A 129 -35.52 19.65 3.36
CA THR A 129 -36.85 20.28 3.46
C THR A 129 -37.34 20.33 4.92
N GLU A 130 -37.15 19.27 5.71
CA GLU A 130 -37.48 19.28 7.14
C GLU A 130 -36.67 20.32 7.94
N LEU A 131 -35.36 20.41 7.66
CA LEU A 131 -34.49 21.42 8.26
C LEU A 131 -34.94 22.83 7.87
N GLU A 132 -35.22 23.07 6.59
CA GLU A 132 -35.74 24.37 6.12
C GLU A 132 -37.04 24.74 6.83
N ILE A 133 -38.00 23.81 6.95
CA ILE A 133 -39.25 24.03 7.69
C ILE A 133 -38.96 24.38 9.15
N MET A 134 -38.07 23.66 9.83
CA MET A 134 -37.66 23.98 11.21
C MET A 134 -37.03 25.38 11.32
N PHE A 135 -36.15 25.77 10.39
CA PHE A 135 -35.58 27.12 10.35
C PHE A 135 -36.66 28.20 10.16
N PHE A 136 -37.61 28.02 9.24
CA PHE A 136 -38.67 29.00 8.99
C PHE A 136 -39.69 29.09 10.13
N THR A 137 -40.10 27.96 10.69
CA THR A 137 -41.15 27.91 11.73
C THR A 137 -40.63 28.25 13.12
N ILE A 138 -39.42 27.80 13.47
CA ILE A 138 -38.88 27.95 14.82
C ILE A 138 -37.94 29.16 14.90
N PHE A 139 -37.00 29.31 13.97
CA PHE A 139 -35.92 30.30 14.12
C PHE A 139 -36.26 31.69 13.56
N LYS A 140 -36.96 31.77 12.43
CA LYS A 140 -37.34 33.06 11.83
C LYS A 140 -38.17 33.97 12.76
N PRO A 141 -39.18 33.50 13.52
CA PRO A 141 -39.89 34.34 14.50
C PRO A 141 -39.03 34.77 15.70
N TYR A 142 -37.94 34.06 16.02
CA TYR A 142 -36.97 34.48 17.04
C TYR A 142 -36.04 35.60 16.55
N THR A 143 -35.74 35.67 15.25
CA THR A 143 -34.88 36.72 14.68
C THR A 143 -35.59 38.06 14.43
N ASN A 144 -36.93 38.08 14.41
CA ASN A 144 -37.74 39.29 14.11
C ASN A 144 -38.27 40.00 15.37
N LYS A 145 -37.73 39.69 16.56
CA LYS A 145 -38.12 40.29 17.85
C LYS A 145 -37.09 41.26 18.45
N ASN A 146 -36.11 41.71 17.66
CA ASN A 146 -35.18 42.79 18.02
C ASN A 146 -35.35 44.00 17.11
#